data_AF-A0A937C9R7-F1
#
_entry.id   AF-A0A937C9R7-F1
#
_cell.length_a   1.000
_cell.length_b   1.000
_cell.length_c   1.000
_cell.angle_alpha   90.00
_cell.angle_beta   90.00
_cell.angle_gamma   90.00
#
_symmetry.space_group_name_H-M   'P 1'
#
loop_
_entity.id
_entity.type
_entity.pdbx_description
1 polymer ?
#
loop_
_entity_poly.entity_id
_entity_poly.type
_entity_poly.pdbx_seq_one_letter_code
_entity_poly.pdbx_strand_id
1 'polypeptide(L)'
;MRNLSFFITAILFFYSCGTKTGTGAGMFRDNNSHKTEAATSYDLVYDTKAWRFDAGAPVRSTALINNGAIYFGNTKGDFFALDKKTGEVIWQYYTGYAINSSAACQDGTVYFSDNEQTLYALDENSGELKWKFRMGEKIAYPWRFDYYFSSPTLYEDKIIIGGDDGNLYMIEQKTGKEGWKFKSKGLVRSTASVNKEDVLFGDTEGNFYALDIKTGKEKWHYKITGEPLKLDTLGFDRKAILAAPVVSNDKIIFGARDGFLYCLDANNGKLNWTMDHEVSWIISTVAVKDSFVVTGTSDGRFVQAVNVNTGKEIWKQHTPLATWSSPLINNDKVYEGCYDGQLFCLDLKTGKRISQFTTNGIIYSSPVISDSLLYIGSDDGGLYALRGHAPVKQNDRIQFVYHDADMVKLFFRNGADVRIKNYLQANGFKMIGSDTLSTVMSDSSSNKVIVFATNYFPKRIIEGGNNSLLRKFLDAGGRIIILGNDPLFFNVDEAKKQMNGLASRRIDSVLGLNYGPTDTRAFGGLFSGFANEKGKWFGLPDFWVSNFGIDKRQVDIVLGENENGQASAFVKKYKNGGAFVQIWMHSELPVNLDAIIKLSERELE
;
A
#
# COMPACT_ATOMS: atom_id res chain seq x y z
N MET A 1 -8.11 72.36 10.56
CA MET A 1 -8.17 71.56 11.80
C MET A 1 -9.00 70.32 11.50
N ARG A 2 -8.33 69.19 11.25
CA ARG A 2 -8.96 67.92 10.82
C ARG A 2 -8.90 66.94 11.99
N ASN A 3 -10.05 66.35 12.29
CA ASN A 3 -10.25 65.31 13.30
C ASN A 3 -9.51 64.02 12.93
N LEU A 4 -8.80 63.44 13.89
CA LEU A 4 -8.25 62.09 13.83
C LEU A 4 -8.88 61.29 14.98
N SER A 5 -9.76 60.35 14.66
CA SER A 5 -10.30 59.38 15.63
C SER A 5 -9.34 58.20 15.75
N PHE A 6 -8.84 57.94 16.95
CA PHE A 6 -8.15 56.70 17.31
C PHE A 6 -9.17 55.72 17.90
N PHE A 7 -9.35 54.57 17.25
CA PHE A 7 -10.04 53.41 17.83
C PHE A 7 -9.04 52.63 18.69
N ILE A 8 -9.30 52.57 20.00
CA ILE A 8 -8.62 51.64 20.91
C ILE A 8 -9.49 50.39 20.99
N THR A 9 -9.04 49.29 20.38
CA THR A 9 -9.65 47.98 20.55
C THR A 9 -9.01 47.30 21.76
N ALA A 10 -9.75 47.20 22.87
CA ALA A 10 -9.34 46.41 24.02
C ALA A 10 -9.46 44.92 23.69
N ILE A 11 -8.33 44.22 23.55
CA ILE A 11 -8.29 42.76 23.44
C ILE A 11 -8.29 42.21 24.87
N LEU A 12 -9.45 41.72 25.31
CA LEU A 12 -9.60 40.91 26.51
C LEU A 12 -8.97 39.53 26.25
N PHE A 13 -7.79 39.28 26.83
CA PHE A 13 -7.24 37.94 26.95
C PHE A 13 -8.06 37.15 27.97
N PHE A 14 -9.00 36.32 27.50
CA PHE A 14 -9.48 35.21 28.29
C PHE A 14 -8.37 34.16 28.37
N TYR A 15 -7.64 34.14 29.48
CA TYR A 15 -6.94 32.93 29.90
C TYR A 15 -7.99 31.87 30.23
N SER A 16 -8.42 31.09 29.23
CA SER A 16 -9.01 29.79 29.53
C SER A 16 -7.87 28.92 30.04
N CYS A 17 -7.87 28.66 31.35
CA CYS A 17 -7.14 27.55 31.92
C CYS A 17 -7.75 26.27 31.34
N GLY A 18 -7.33 25.91 30.12
CA GLY A 18 -7.69 24.68 29.47
C GLY A 18 -7.07 23.55 30.28
N THR A 19 -7.92 22.83 31.00
CA THR A 19 -7.59 21.50 31.51
C THR A 19 -6.98 20.70 30.37
N LYS A 20 -5.73 20.24 30.53
CA LYS A 20 -5.09 19.27 29.63
C LYS A 20 -6.06 18.12 29.40
N THR A 21 -6.73 18.09 28.26
CA THR A 21 -7.37 16.88 27.75
C THR A 21 -6.23 15.95 27.39
N GLY A 22 -5.97 14.94 28.23
CA GLY A 22 -4.99 13.90 27.93
C GLY A 22 -5.32 13.31 26.56
N THR A 23 -4.38 13.42 25.62
CA THR A 23 -4.42 12.62 24.40
C THR A 23 -4.40 11.16 24.84
N GLY A 24 -5.38 10.36 24.42
CA GLY A 24 -5.39 8.93 24.69
C GLY A 24 -4.08 8.27 24.26
N ALA A 25 -3.76 7.13 24.86
CA ALA A 25 -2.56 6.37 24.54
C ALA A 25 -2.51 6.01 23.05
N GLY A 26 -1.44 6.41 22.35
CA GLY A 26 -1.16 5.96 20.99
C GLY A 26 -0.38 4.64 21.04
N MET A 27 -0.75 3.64 20.24
CA MET A 27 -0.05 2.35 20.20
C MET A 27 -0.34 1.61 18.90
N PHE A 28 0.22 0.41 18.74
CA PHE A 28 -0.13 -0.47 17.62
C PHE A 28 -1.66 -0.62 17.53
N ARG A 29 -2.22 -0.39 16.34
CA ARG A 29 -3.67 -0.39 16.08
C ARG A 29 -4.45 0.64 16.90
N ASP A 30 -3.83 1.75 17.31
CA ASP A 30 -4.40 2.93 17.99
C ASP A 30 -5.10 2.70 19.35
N ASN A 31 -5.34 1.46 19.76
CA ASN A 31 -5.90 1.14 21.07
C ASN A 31 -5.50 -0.26 21.55
N ASN A 32 -5.71 -0.48 22.85
CA ASN A 32 -5.35 -1.70 23.56
C ASN A 32 -6.15 -2.95 23.15
N SER A 33 -7.31 -2.80 22.50
CA SER A 33 -8.08 -3.94 21.96
C SER A 33 -7.64 -4.34 20.54
N HIS A 34 -6.72 -3.57 19.96
CA HIS A 34 -6.24 -3.65 18.58
C HIS A 34 -7.33 -3.53 17.49
N LYS A 35 -8.56 -3.17 17.88
CA LYS A 35 -9.64 -2.92 16.94
C LYS A 35 -9.69 -1.43 16.65
N THR A 36 -9.04 -1.02 15.57
CA THR A 36 -9.23 0.33 15.03
C THR A 36 -9.62 0.27 13.57
N GLU A 37 -10.67 1.01 13.25
CA GLU A 37 -10.92 1.53 11.91
C GLU A 37 -10.16 2.85 11.83
N ALA A 38 -9.29 3.02 10.83
CA ALA A 38 -8.80 4.36 10.54
C ALA A 38 -10.02 5.20 10.17
N ALA A 39 -10.50 6.01 11.11
CA ALA A 39 -11.67 6.84 10.92
C ALA A 39 -11.20 8.23 10.51
N THR A 40 -10.63 8.35 9.30
CA THR A 40 -10.53 9.67 8.68
C THR A 40 -11.90 10.05 8.14
N SER A 41 -12.33 11.30 8.37
CA SER A 41 -13.58 11.82 7.78
C SER A 41 -13.51 11.96 6.26
N TYR A 42 -12.34 11.74 5.66
CA TYR A 42 -12.11 11.86 4.24
C TYR A 42 -12.21 10.50 3.56
N ASP A 43 -13.10 10.40 2.59
CA ASP A 43 -13.07 9.32 1.64
C ASP A 43 -11.92 9.60 0.64
N LEU A 44 -10.74 9.02 0.86
CA LEU A 44 -9.54 9.20 0.02
C LEU A 44 -8.92 7.85 -0.36
N VAL A 45 -8.22 7.86 -1.49
CA VAL A 45 -7.34 6.79 -1.96
C VAL A 45 -5.89 7.25 -1.77
N TYR A 46 -5.10 6.51 -0.99
CA TYR A 46 -3.71 6.82 -0.65
C TYR A 46 -2.73 6.01 -1.50
N ASP A 47 -2.42 6.50 -2.70
CA ASP A 47 -1.58 5.79 -3.68
C ASP A 47 -0.47 6.66 -4.30
N THR A 48 -0.33 7.90 -3.83
CA THR A 48 0.54 8.91 -4.43
C THR A 48 1.63 9.29 -3.43
N LYS A 49 2.91 9.05 -3.76
CA LYS A 49 4.04 9.43 -2.89
C LYS A 49 4.02 10.93 -2.60
N ALA A 50 3.84 11.30 -1.33
CA ALA A 50 4.01 12.66 -0.83
C ALA A 50 5.49 12.94 -0.58
N TRP A 51 6.12 12.07 0.21
CA TRP A 51 7.55 12.11 0.51
C TRP A 51 8.06 10.72 0.92
N ARG A 52 9.38 10.57 0.97
CA ARG A 52 10.08 9.39 1.50
C ARG A 52 11.21 9.86 2.40
N PHE A 53 11.31 9.29 3.59
CA PHE A 53 12.46 9.43 4.47
C PHE A 53 13.36 8.20 4.30
N ASP A 54 14.68 8.41 4.18
CA ASP A 54 15.66 7.32 4.10
C ASP A 54 16.23 7.02 5.48
N ALA A 55 15.82 5.90 6.07
CA ALA A 55 16.25 5.47 7.39
C ALA A 55 17.59 4.70 7.37
N GLY A 56 18.20 4.48 6.20
CA GLY A 56 19.50 3.83 6.04
C GLY A 56 19.53 2.31 6.33
N ALA A 57 18.39 1.71 6.72
CA ALA A 57 18.23 0.28 6.95
C ALA A 57 16.74 -0.10 6.90
N PRO A 58 16.38 -1.38 6.61
CA PRO A 58 15.00 -1.86 6.55
C PRO A 58 14.11 -1.35 7.68
N VAL A 59 12.92 -0.84 7.32
CA VAL A 59 11.91 -0.32 8.26
C VAL A 59 10.75 -1.32 8.35
N ARG A 60 10.72 -2.07 9.45
CA ARG A 60 9.74 -3.15 9.68
C ARG A 60 8.75 -2.86 10.80
N SER A 61 9.13 -2.01 11.76
CA SER A 61 8.21 -1.54 12.80
C SER A 61 7.04 -0.78 12.18
N THR A 62 5.83 -0.98 12.69
CA THR A 62 4.70 -0.14 12.30
C THR A 62 4.91 1.25 12.90
N ALA A 63 4.78 2.29 12.09
CA ALA A 63 4.93 3.67 12.54
C ALA A 63 3.82 4.06 13.54
N LEU A 64 4.18 4.77 14.59
CA LEU A 64 3.25 5.40 15.53
C LEU A 64 3.11 6.88 15.17
N ILE A 65 1.88 7.38 15.14
CA ILE A 65 1.61 8.80 14.92
C ILE A 65 1.07 9.39 16.22
N ASN A 66 1.75 10.38 16.78
CA ASN A 66 1.29 11.08 17.98
C ASN A 66 1.76 12.54 17.97
N ASN A 67 0.90 13.45 18.44
CA ASN A 67 1.22 14.88 18.63
C ASN A 67 1.93 15.59 17.45
N GLY A 68 1.63 15.20 16.21
CA GLY A 68 2.26 15.80 15.02
C GLY A 68 3.57 15.16 14.59
N ALA A 69 4.03 14.11 15.28
CA ALA A 69 5.24 13.37 14.96
C ALA A 69 4.94 11.92 14.55
N ILE A 70 5.92 11.29 13.90
CA ILE A 70 5.93 9.88 13.51
C ILE A 70 7.11 9.20 14.20
N TYR A 71 6.86 8.11 14.89
CA TYR A 71 7.87 7.32 15.61
C TYR A 71 8.01 5.93 15.02
N PHE A 72 9.23 5.49 14.72
CA PHE A 72 9.49 4.17 14.16
C PHE A 72 10.96 3.76 14.33
N GLY A 73 11.22 2.46 14.26
CA GLY A 73 12.55 1.87 14.32
C GLY A 73 12.99 1.24 13.01
N ASN A 74 14.30 1.10 12.84
CA ASN A 74 14.90 0.36 11.73
C ASN A 74 15.69 -0.88 12.23
N THR A 75 16.09 -1.73 11.29
CA THR A 75 16.87 -2.94 11.59
C THR A 75 18.34 -2.71 11.97
N LYS A 76 18.84 -1.47 11.91
CA LYS A 76 20.18 -1.09 12.40
C LYS A 76 20.17 -0.69 13.88
N GLY A 77 18.99 -0.38 14.42
CA GLY A 77 18.79 0.06 15.80
C GLY A 77 18.63 1.56 15.97
N ASP A 78 18.34 2.28 14.89
CA ASP A 78 17.93 3.68 14.98
C ASP A 78 16.41 3.75 15.20
N PHE A 79 16.01 4.53 16.20
CA PHE A 79 14.64 4.93 16.46
C PHE A 79 14.49 6.42 16.14
N PHE A 80 13.55 6.75 15.26
CA PHE A 80 13.37 8.10 14.75
C PHE A 80 12.08 8.72 15.29
N ALA A 81 12.10 10.03 15.51
CA ALA A 81 10.92 10.87 15.52
C ALA A 81 11.01 11.86 14.35
N LEU A 82 10.01 11.87 13.48
CA LEU A 82 9.93 12.79 12.34
C LEU A 82 8.72 13.71 12.48
N ASP A 83 8.81 14.92 11.95
CA ASP A 83 7.63 15.78 11.76
C ASP A 83 6.70 15.14 10.73
N LYS A 84 5.43 14.94 11.08
CA LYS A 84 4.50 14.18 10.23
C LYS A 84 4.23 14.82 8.87
N LYS A 85 4.36 16.15 8.77
CA LYS A 85 4.00 16.89 7.56
C LYS A 85 5.16 16.91 6.58
N THR A 86 6.37 17.15 7.07
CA THR A 86 7.57 17.39 6.27
C THR A 86 8.45 16.16 6.11
N GLY A 87 8.38 15.21 7.05
CA GLY A 87 9.30 14.07 7.11
C GLY A 87 10.70 14.43 7.63
N GLU A 88 10.88 15.64 8.18
CA GLU A 88 12.15 16.07 8.78
C GLU A 88 12.37 15.42 10.15
N VAL A 89 13.63 15.10 10.47
CA VAL A 89 13.99 14.50 11.76
C VAL A 89 13.83 15.52 12.88
N ILE A 90 13.03 15.17 13.89
CA ILE A 90 12.93 15.91 15.16
C ILE A 90 14.07 15.44 16.07
N TRP A 91 14.17 14.12 16.28
CA TRP A 91 15.23 13.50 17.06
C TRP A 91 15.46 12.04 16.62
N GLN A 92 16.60 11.47 17.01
CA GLN A 92 16.98 10.08 16.74
C GLN A 92 17.64 9.49 17.99
N TYR A 93 17.36 8.23 18.27
CA TYR A 93 17.96 7.46 19.36
C TYR A 93 18.51 6.12 18.84
N TYR A 94 19.73 5.77 19.22
CA TYR A 94 20.39 4.54 18.77
C TYR A 94 20.49 3.50 19.90
N THR A 95 19.92 2.31 19.69
CA THR A 95 19.94 1.21 20.67
C THR A 95 21.12 0.25 20.48
N GLY A 96 21.73 0.21 19.29
CA GLY A 96 22.72 -0.81 18.92
C GLY A 96 22.14 -2.09 18.32
N TYR A 97 20.82 -2.26 18.37
CA TYR A 97 20.15 -3.51 17.98
C TYR A 97 18.89 -3.24 17.17
N ALA A 98 18.61 -4.08 16.18
CA ALA A 98 17.42 -3.97 15.33
C ALA A 98 16.13 -3.71 16.12
N ILE A 99 15.27 -2.82 15.62
CA ILE A 99 14.00 -2.47 16.24
C ILE A 99 12.88 -2.88 15.28
N ASN A 100 12.25 -4.02 15.55
CA ASN A 100 11.06 -4.48 14.83
C ASN A 100 9.76 -4.22 15.61
N SER A 101 9.87 -3.82 16.88
CA SER A 101 8.75 -3.45 17.74
C SER A 101 8.10 -2.17 17.26
N SER A 102 6.77 -2.14 17.26
CA SER A 102 6.02 -0.90 17.01
C SER A 102 5.98 -0.07 18.29
N ALA A 103 6.03 1.24 18.16
CA ALA A 103 6.07 2.12 19.33
C ALA A 103 4.67 2.31 19.97
N ALA A 104 4.67 2.67 21.24
CA ALA A 104 3.51 3.21 21.93
C ALA A 104 3.86 4.53 22.63
N CYS A 105 2.90 5.43 22.82
CA CYS A 105 3.11 6.72 23.46
C CYS A 105 1.94 7.05 24.40
N GLN A 106 2.26 7.50 25.60
CA GLN A 106 1.29 8.05 26.54
C GLN A 106 2.00 9.01 27.49
N ASP A 107 1.33 10.09 27.87
CA ASP A 107 1.81 11.07 28.86
C ASP A 107 3.21 11.63 28.54
N GLY A 108 3.47 11.96 27.27
CA GLY A 108 4.74 12.55 26.84
C GLY A 108 5.93 11.59 26.85
N THR A 109 5.68 10.27 26.77
CA THR A 109 6.72 9.25 26.78
C THR A 109 6.44 8.21 25.71
N VAL A 110 7.45 7.92 24.88
CA VAL A 110 7.41 6.90 23.82
C VAL A 110 8.12 5.63 24.30
N TYR A 111 7.48 4.49 24.08
CA TYR A 111 7.94 3.16 24.47
C TYR A 111 8.14 2.29 23.24
N PHE A 112 9.24 1.56 23.19
CA PHE A 112 9.52 0.56 22.15
C PHE A 112 10.54 -0.46 22.66
N SER A 113 10.61 -1.62 22.03
CA SER A 113 11.63 -2.63 22.33
C SER A 113 12.57 -2.89 21.18
N ASP A 114 13.85 -3.10 21.50
CA ASP A 114 14.81 -3.65 20.55
C ASP A 114 14.74 -5.18 20.51
N ASN A 115 15.36 -5.76 19.49
CA ASN A 115 15.41 -7.20 19.33
C ASN A 115 16.28 -7.86 20.40
N GLU A 116 17.10 -7.13 21.17
CA GLU A 116 17.80 -7.66 22.34
C GLU A 116 16.96 -7.55 23.62
N GLN A 117 15.63 -7.54 23.47
CA GLN A 117 14.65 -7.59 24.56
C GLN A 117 14.82 -6.48 25.61
N THR A 118 15.29 -5.30 25.19
CA THR A 118 15.28 -4.10 26.03
C THR A 118 14.09 -3.23 25.66
N LEU A 119 13.21 -2.97 26.62
CA LEU A 119 12.16 -1.96 26.53
C LEU A 119 12.75 -0.59 26.92
N TYR A 120 12.58 0.40 26.07
CA TYR A 120 13.00 1.77 26.30
C TYR A 120 11.80 2.67 26.55
N ALA A 121 11.97 3.66 27.42
CA ALA A 121 11.05 4.77 27.60
C ALA A 121 11.82 6.07 27.34
N LEU A 122 11.46 6.76 26.26
CA LEU A 122 12.06 8.02 25.86
C LEU A 122 11.08 9.16 26.07
N ASP A 123 11.59 10.34 26.40
CA ASP A 123 10.80 11.56 26.32
C ASP A 123 10.33 11.80 24.89
N GLU A 124 9.03 12.06 24.73
CA GLU A 124 8.40 12.20 23.42
C GLU A 124 8.99 13.37 22.61
N ASN A 125 9.33 14.48 23.27
CA ASN A 125 9.74 15.70 22.58
C ASN A 125 11.24 15.76 22.28
N SER A 126 12.06 15.22 23.19
CA SER A 126 13.52 15.33 23.13
C SER A 126 14.22 14.05 22.70
N GLY A 127 13.56 12.88 22.81
CA GLY A 127 14.19 11.59 22.60
C GLY A 127 15.13 11.16 23.74
N GLU A 128 15.17 11.90 24.86
CA GLU A 128 16.01 11.58 26.01
C GLU A 128 15.51 10.32 26.73
N LEU A 129 16.43 9.44 27.10
CA LEU A 129 16.12 8.23 27.84
C LEU A 129 15.63 8.55 29.25
N LYS A 130 14.38 8.17 29.56
CA LYS A 130 13.82 8.23 30.93
C LYS A 130 14.20 7.00 31.74
N TRP A 131 13.96 5.83 31.17
CA TRP A 131 14.33 4.54 31.77
C TRP A 131 14.37 3.45 30.71
N LYS A 132 15.00 2.31 31.05
CA LYS A 132 14.94 1.08 30.25
C LYS A 132 14.79 -0.14 31.14
N PHE A 133 14.14 -1.17 30.61
CA PHE A 133 13.92 -2.45 31.27
C PHE A 133 14.42 -3.59 30.37
N ARG A 134 15.33 -4.42 30.87
CA ARG A 134 15.84 -5.60 30.15
C ARG A 134 15.00 -6.81 30.56
N MET A 135 14.25 -7.37 29.61
CA MET A 135 13.57 -8.67 29.81
C MET A 135 14.62 -9.79 29.95
N GLY A 136 14.18 -11.02 30.24
CA GLY A 136 15.08 -12.15 30.50
C GLY A 136 15.99 -12.55 29.32
N GLU A 137 16.74 -13.63 29.52
CA GLU A 137 17.60 -14.18 28.47
C GLU A 137 16.80 -14.80 27.34
N LYS A 138 17.24 -14.57 26.10
CA LYS A 138 16.55 -15.10 24.91
C LYS A 138 16.63 -16.61 24.90
N ILE A 139 15.50 -17.26 24.70
CA ILE A 139 15.44 -18.66 24.33
C ILE A 139 15.66 -18.73 22.82
N ALA A 140 16.59 -19.59 22.38
CA ALA A 140 16.88 -19.76 20.97
C ALA A 140 15.63 -20.23 20.21
N TYR A 141 15.28 -19.51 19.15
CA TYR A 141 14.18 -19.87 18.26
C TYR A 141 14.73 -20.23 16.88
N PRO A 142 14.79 -21.51 16.50
CA PRO A 142 15.56 -21.97 15.34
C PRO A 142 14.86 -21.72 13.98
N TRP A 143 14.14 -20.62 13.82
CA TRP A 143 13.32 -20.36 12.64
C TRP A 143 13.73 -19.07 11.91
N ARG A 144 13.97 -19.19 10.59
CA ARG A 144 14.58 -18.14 9.76
C ARG A 144 13.63 -17.04 9.29
N PHE A 145 12.34 -17.19 9.54
CA PHE A 145 11.27 -16.37 8.98
C PHE A 145 10.53 -15.57 10.06
N ASP A 146 11.25 -15.13 11.08
CA ASP A 146 10.65 -14.50 12.23
C ASP A 146 11.06 -13.04 12.38
N TYR A 147 10.19 -12.19 11.86
CA TYR A 147 10.36 -10.74 11.81
C TYR A 147 9.47 -10.00 12.81
N TYR A 148 8.57 -10.71 13.50
CA TYR A 148 7.61 -10.14 14.44
C TYR A 148 8.13 -10.21 15.87
N PHE A 149 8.05 -9.08 16.56
CA PHE A 149 8.36 -8.97 17.98
C PHE A 149 7.18 -8.30 18.68
N SER A 150 6.98 -8.66 19.95
CA SER A 150 5.92 -8.06 20.76
C SER A 150 6.16 -6.55 20.88
N SER A 151 5.09 -5.78 20.72
CA SER A 151 5.09 -4.33 20.91
C SER A 151 4.50 -3.96 22.28
N PRO A 152 4.85 -2.80 22.86
CA PRO A 152 4.27 -2.38 24.14
C PRO A 152 2.77 -2.05 23.98
N THR A 153 1.93 -2.65 24.82
CA THR A 153 0.51 -2.29 24.94
C THR A 153 0.29 -1.48 26.21
N LEU A 154 -0.26 -0.28 26.06
CA LEU A 154 -0.51 0.62 27.19
C LEU A 154 -1.94 0.46 27.71
N TYR A 155 -2.08 0.36 29.02
CA TYR A 155 -3.38 0.33 29.68
C TYR A 155 -3.28 1.02 31.04
N GLU A 156 -3.97 2.14 31.19
CA GLU A 156 -3.87 3.00 32.39
C GLU A 156 -2.41 3.40 32.67
N ASP A 157 -1.82 2.90 33.75
CA ASP A 157 -0.45 3.13 34.21
C ASP A 157 0.47 1.93 33.99
N LYS A 158 0.06 0.98 33.12
CA LYS A 158 0.72 -0.31 32.89
C LYS A 158 1.18 -0.42 31.44
N ILE A 159 2.32 -1.06 31.27
CA ILE A 159 2.86 -1.48 29.97
C ILE A 159 2.89 -3.00 29.95
N ILE A 160 2.22 -3.61 28.97
CA ILE A 160 2.23 -5.04 28.75
C ILE A 160 3.13 -5.35 27.56
N ILE A 161 4.08 -6.28 27.71
CA ILE A 161 4.99 -6.66 26.62
C ILE A 161 5.47 -8.12 26.73
N GLY A 162 5.58 -8.80 25.60
CA GLY A 162 6.11 -10.15 25.50
C GLY A 162 7.61 -10.22 25.25
N GLY A 163 8.25 -11.24 25.83
CA GLY A 163 9.67 -11.55 25.65
C GLY A 163 9.92 -12.89 24.94
N ASP A 164 11.08 -12.93 24.26
CA ASP A 164 11.72 -14.15 23.73
C ASP A 164 12.35 -15.00 24.85
N ASP A 165 12.23 -14.60 26.10
CA ASP A 165 12.50 -15.46 27.26
C ASP A 165 11.28 -16.30 27.65
N GLY A 166 10.19 -16.18 26.90
CA GLY A 166 8.92 -16.88 27.11
C GLY A 166 8.04 -16.31 28.20
N ASN A 167 8.32 -15.09 28.65
CA ASN A 167 7.47 -14.39 29.62
C ASN A 167 6.64 -13.28 28.96
N LEU A 168 5.44 -13.06 29.48
CA LEU A 168 4.72 -11.79 29.33
C LEU A 168 4.94 -10.96 30.58
N TYR A 169 5.26 -9.69 30.40
CA TYR A 169 5.55 -8.75 31.48
C TYR A 169 4.46 -7.69 31.60
N MET A 170 4.16 -7.31 32.84
CA MET A 170 3.56 -6.02 33.16
C MET A 170 4.60 -5.14 33.84
N ILE A 171 4.84 -3.98 33.27
CA ILE A 171 5.78 -2.97 33.75
C ILE A 171 4.99 -1.73 34.19
N GLU A 172 5.34 -1.20 35.36
CA GLU A 172 4.82 0.08 35.83
C GLU A 172 5.34 1.22 34.94
N GLN A 173 4.43 1.94 34.27
CA GLN A 173 4.78 2.96 33.27
C GLN A 173 5.69 4.07 33.82
N LYS A 174 5.44 4.51 35.06
CA LYS A 174 6.19 5.62 35.68
C LYS A 174 7.62 5.26 36.06
N THR A 175 7.84 4.02 36.52
CA THR A 175 9.08 3.62 37.16
C THR A 175 9.93 2.68 36.30
N GLY A 176 9.33 2.05 35.29
CA GLY A 176 9.97 1.01 34.49
C GLY A 176 10.20 -0.30 35.25
N LYS A 177 9.58 -0.48 36.42
CA LYS A 177 9.74 -1.69 37.25
C LYS A 177 8.75 -2.77 36.85
N GLU A 178 9.21 -4.02 36.93
CA GLU A 178 8.34 -5.21 36.81
C GLU A 178 7.30 -5.19 37.93
N GLY A 179 6.02 -5.15 37.57
CA GLY A 179 4.93 -5.34 38.51
C GLY A 179 4.54 -6.82 38.63
N TRP A 180 4.40 -7.51 37.50
CA TRP A 180 4.29 -8.97 37.46
C TRP A 180 4.83 -9.52 36.14
N LYS A 181 5.10 -10.83 36.11
CA LYS A 181 5.38 -11.58 34.89
C LYS A 181 4.68 -12.94 34.89
N PHE A 182 4.36 -13.42 33.70
CA PHE A 182 3.73 -14.71 33.47
C PHE A 182 4.61 -15.56 32.55
N LYS A 183 4.92 -16.79 32.97
CA LYS A 183 5.72 -17.74 32.17
C LYS A 183 4.82 -18.56 31.26
N SER A 184 4.84 -18.27 29.97
CA SER A 184 4.13 -19.05 28.95
C SER A 184 4.89 -20.32 28.56
N LYS A 185 4.30 -21.16 27.70
CA LYS A 185 4.95 -22.40 27.22
C LYS A 185 5.96 -22.11 26.11
N GLY A 186 5.69 -21.11 25.28
CA GLY A 186 6.55 -20.67 24.18
C GLY A 186 7.19 -19.29 24.41
N LEU A 187 7.72 -18.71 23.34
CA LEU A 187 8.11 -17.30 23.27
C LEU A 187 6.85 -16.45 23.15
N VAL A 188 6.89 -15.23 23.67
CA VAL A 188 5.77 -14.29 23.56
C VAL A 188 6.11 -13.21 22.53
N ARG A 189 5.83 -13.50 21.26
CA ARG A 189 6.02 -12.56 20.14
C ARG A 189 4.75 -11.87 19.68
N SER A 190 3.59 -12.42 20.05
CA SER A 190 2.30 -11.75 19.88
C SER A 190 2.28 -10.46 20.71
N THR A 191 1.78 -9.37 20.13
CA THR A 191 1.48 -8.15 20.88
C THR A 191 0.18 -8.39 21.66
N ALA A 192 0.22 -8.24 22.98
CA ALA A 192 -0.93 -8.52 23.83
C ALA A 192 -2.03 -7.47 23.65
N SER A 193 -3.30 -7.87 23.59
CA SER A 193 -4.42 -6.93 23.72
C SER A 193 -4.97 -6.91 25.14
N VAL A 194 -5.63 -5.82 25.50
CA VAL A 194 -6.36 -5.69 26.75
C VAL A 194 -7.84 -5.49 26.44
N ASN A 195 -8.68 -6.32 27.05
CA ASN A 195 -10.13 -6.19 27.01
C ASN A 195 -10.67 -6.15 28.43
N LYS A 196 -11.20 -4.99 28.85
CA LYS A 196 -11.62 -4.74 30.24
C LYS A 196 -10.47 -5.00 31.22
N GLU A 197 -10.50 -6.10 31.96
CA GLU A 197 -9.46 -6.50 32.93
C GLU A 197 -8.65 -7.72 32.46
N ASP A 198 -8.80 -8.13 31.20
CA ASP A 198 -8.15 -9.32 30.64
C ASP A 198 -7.03 -8.93 29.68
N VAL A 199 -5.84 -9.51 29.88
CA VAL A 199 -4.70 -9.44 28.97
C VAL A 199 -4.71 -10.70 28.10
N LEU A 200 -4.79 -10.52 26.79
CA LEU A 200 -4.96 -11.59 25.81
C LEU A 200 -3.73 -11.65 24.90
N PHE A 201 -3.14 -12.83 24.73
CA PHE A 201 -1.96 -13.00 23.86
C PHE A 201 -1.74 -14.46 23.46
N GLY A 202 -0.96 -14.67 22.40
CA GLY A 202 -0.52 -15.99 21.95
C GLY A 202 0.98 -16.21 22.15
N ASP A 203 1.37 -17.49 22.26
CA ASP A 203 2.77 -17.91 22.30
C ASP A 203 3.19 -18.74 21.07
N THR A 204 4.51 -18.96 20.93
CA THR A 204 5.06 -19.75 19.81
C THR A 204 4.82 -21.24 19.91
N GLU A 205 4.21 -21.71 21.01
CA GLU A 205 3.84 -23.11 21.23
C GLU A 205 2.34 -23.35 20.96
N GLY A 206 1.62 -22.35 20.44
CA GLY A 206 0.22 -22.45 20.03
C GLY A 206 -0.78 -22.33 21.17
N ASN A 207 -0.37 -21.75 22.29
CA ASN A 207 -1.26 -21.46 23.42
C ASN A 207 -1.69 -20.00 23.35
N PHE A 208 -3.00 -19.78 23.41
CA PHE A 208 -3.61 -18.48 23.57
C PHE A 208 -4.06 -18.31 25.02
N TYR A 209 -3.67 -17.23 25.68
CA TYR A 209 -3.93 -17.00 27.10
C TYR A 209 -4.86 -15.81 27.33
N ALA A 210 -5.60 -15.86 28.43
CA ALA A 210 -6.18 -14.70 29.07
C ALA A 210 -5.71 -14.61 30.51
N LEU A 211 -5.13 -13.48 30.88
CA LEU A 211 -4.64 -13.21 32.23
C LEU A 211 -5.44 -12.07 32.86
N ASP A 212 -5.55 -12.10 34.18
CA ASP A 212 -5.98 -10.96 34.96
C ASP A 212 -4.93 -9.84 34.92
N ILE A 213 -5.28 -8.64 34.44
CA ILE A 213 -4.33 -7.54 34.29
C ILE A 213 -3.73 -7.06 35.63
N LYS A 214 -4.46 -7.21 36.74
CA LYS A 214 -4.02 -6.76 38.07
C LYS A 214 -3.00 -7.71 38.67
N THR A 215 -3.19 -9.01 38.49
CA THR A 215 -2.41 -10.04 39.18
C THR A 215 -1.48 -10.85 38.30
N GLY A 216 -1.64 -10.80 36.97
CA GLY A 216 -0.92 -11.65 36.01
C GLY A 216 -1.32 -13.13 36.06
N LYS A 217 -2.36 -13.47 36.83
CA LYS A 217 -2.83 -14.86 36.94
C LYS A 217 -3.64 -15.26 35.71
N GLU A 218 -3.39 -16.46 35.23
CA GLU A 218 -4.18 -17.07 34.14
C GLU A 218 -5.64 -17.25 34.57
N LYS A 219 -6.56 -16.72 33.76
CA LYS A 219 -8.00 -16.95 33.88
C LYS A 219 -8.41 -18.18 33.08
N TRP A 220 -7.92 -18.27 31.84
CA TRP A 220 -8.13 -19.39 30.94
C TRP A 220 -7.06 -19.38 29.84
N HIS A 221 -6.91 -20.50 29.16
CA HIS A 221 -6.16 -20.58 27.91
C HIS A 221 -6.89 -21.46 26.90
N TYR A 222 -6.57 -21.27 25.62
CA TYR A 222 -7.05 -22.04 24.50
C TYR A 222 -5.85 -22.58 23.71
N LYS A 223 -5.90 -23.85 23.35
CA LYS A 223 -4.88 -24.50 22.54
C LYS A 223 -5.35 -24.58 21.09
N ILE A 224 -4.56 -24.07 20.14
CA ILE A 224 -4.93 -24.09 18.72
C ILE A 224 -5.03 -25.52 18.19
N THR A 225 -5.91 -25.71 17.21
CA THR A 225 -6.20 -27.01 16.62
C THR A 225 -5.05 -27.61 15.81
N GLY A 226 -4.11 -26.79 15.31
CA GLY A 226 -2.99 -27.28 14.51
C GLY A 226 -1.82 -27.90 15.28
N GLU A 227 -1.81 -27.85 16.61
CA GLU A 227 -0.74 -28.48 17.44
C GLU A 227 -0.42 -29.95 17.06
N PRO A 228 -1.40 -30.82 16.72
CA PRO A 228 -1.11 -32.22 16.38
C PRO A 228 -0.25 -32.41 15.13
N LEU A 229 -0.08 -31.38 14.29
CA LEU A 229 0.80 -31.43 13.12
C LEU A 229 2.27 -31.45 13.56
N LYS A 230 2.93 -32.59 13.41
CA LYS A 230 4.30 -32.75 13.88
C LYS A 230 5.30 -31.96 13.02
N LEU A 231 6.02 -31.06 13.70
CA LEU A 231 7.02 -30.15 13.12
C LEU A 231 8.15 -30.87 12.38
N ASP A 232 8.57 -32.04 12.88
CA ASP A 232 9.65 -32.86 12.31
C ASP A 232 9.33 -33.38 10.91
N THR A 233 8.05 -33.52 10.57
CA THR A 233 7.61 -33.99 9.24
C THR A 233 7.54 -32.86 8.21
N LEU A 234 7.43 -31.61 8.62
CA LEU A 234 7.21 -30.46 7.74
C LEU A 234 8.44 -29.55 7.60
N GLY A 235 9.35 -29.56 8.58
CA GLY A 235 10.61 -28.81 8.51
C GLY A 235 10.49 -27.30 8.77
N PHE A 236 9.31 -26.81 9.19
CA PHE A 236 9.06 -25.41 9.57
C PHE A 236 8.02 -25.31 10.70
N ASP A 237 8.03 -24.21 11.47
CA ASP A 237 7.06 -23.97 12.54
C ASP A 237 5.63 -23.76 12.01
N ARG A 238 4.67 -24.43 12.66
CA ARG A 238 3.24 -24.40 12.30
C ARG A 238 2.31 -24.23 13.48
N LYS A 239 2.82 -23.85 14.66
CA LYS A 239 1.97 -23.66 15.83
C LYS A 239 2.09 -22.27 16.46
N ALA A 240 3.04 -21.43 16.04
CA ALA A 240 3.11 -20.11 16.65
C ALA A 240 1.89 -19.23 16.38
N ILE A 241 1.42 -18.57 17.44
CA ILE A 241 0.48 -17.46 17.37
C ILE A 241 1.33 -16.18 17.43
N LEU A 242 1.58 -15.58 16.27
CA LEU A 242 2.34 -14.32 16.17
C LEU A 242 1.44 -13.10 15.99
N ALA A 243 0.26 -13.29 15.40
CA ALA A 243 -0.71 -12.22 15.24
C ALA A 243 -1.14 -11.69 16.61
N ALA A 244 -1.32 -10.38 16.71
CA ALA A 244 -1.92 -9.79 17.90
C ALA A 244 -3.41 -10.15 17.94
N PRO A 245 -4.01 -10.44 19.11
CA PRO A 245 -5.43 -10.71 19.18
C PRO A 245 -6.22 -9.41 19.03
N VAL A 246 -7.28 -9.43 18.22
CA VAL A 246 -8.20 -8.30 18.04
C VAL A 246 -9.50 -8.60 18.76
N VAL A 247 -9.94 -7.68 19.62
CA VAL A 247 -11.20 -7.83 20.34
C VAL A 247 -12.27 -6.94 19.72
N SER A 248 -13.36 -7.57 19.25
CA SER A 248 -14.51 -6.89 18.68
C SER A 248 -15.77 -7.38 19.36
N ASN A 249 -16.35 -6.51 20.21
CA ASN A 249 -17.52 -6.82 21.03
C ASN A 249 -17.27 -8.05 21.94
N ASP A 250 -17.97 -9.15 21.68
CA ASP A 250 -17.89 -10.42 22.40
C ASP A 250 -16.93 -11.42 21.72
N LYS A 251 -16.11 -10.98 20.75
CA LYS A 251 -15.26 -11.86 19.94
C LYS A 251 -13.79 -11.49 20.04
N ILE A 252 -12.95 -12.51 20.20
CA ILE A 252 -11.49 -12.43 20.07
C ILE A 252 -11.13 -13.10 18.75
N ILE A 253 -10.45 -12.38 17.86
CA ILE A 253 -10.03 -12.89 16.56
C ILE A 253 -8.51 -12.84 16.44
N PHE A 254 -7.91 -13.95 16.01
CA PHE A 254 -6.46 -14.06 15.78
C PHE A 254 -6.14 -15.17 14.77
N GLY A 255 -5.02 -15.01 14.07
CA GLY A 255 -4.47 -16.04 13.20
C GLY A 255 -3.28 -16.77 13.83
N ALA A 256 -2.96 -17.95 13.29
CA ALA A 256 -1.78 -18.70 13.68
C ALA A 256 -1.07 -19.34 12.47
N ARG A 257 0.14 -19.87 12.71
CA ARG A 257 0.94 -20.57 11.69
C ARG A 257 0.41 -21.96 11.31
N ASP A 258 -0.63 -22.46 11.99
CA ASP A 258 -1.28 -23.70 11.55
C ASP A 258 -2.18 -23.50 10.34
N GLY A 259 -2.44 -22.24 9.98
CA GLY A 259 -3.24 -21.85 8.84
C GLY A 259 -4.70 -21.60 9.18
N PHE A 260 -5.04 -21.53 10.47
CA PHE A 260 -6.38 -21.18 10.89
C PHE A 260 -6.48 -19.72 11.31
N LEU A 261 -7.63 -19.13 10.96
CA LEU A 261 -8.14 -17.93 11.61
C LEU A 261 -9.16 -18.36 12.66
N TYR A 262 -8.96 -17.93 13.89
CA TYR A 262 -9.75 -18.30 15.05
C TYR A 262 -10.68 -17.16 15.46
N CYS A 263 -11.88 -17.52 15.91
CA CYS A 263 -12.71 -16.65 16.71
C CYS A 263 -13.12 -17.34 18.01
N LEU A 264 -12.73 -16.75 19.14
CA LEU A 264 -13.14 -17.17 20.48
C LEU A 264 -14.18 -16.20 21.05
N ASP A 265 -14.99 -16.68 21.99
CA ASP A 265 -15.85 -15.86 22.86
C ASP A 265 -14.98 -15.10 23.87
N ALA A 266 -15.10 -13.78 23.88
CA ALA A 266 -14.28 -12.89 24.71
C ALA A 266 -14.51 -13.05 26.21
N ASN A 267 -15.62 -13.67 26.64
CA ASN A 267 -15.96 -13.82 28.05
C ASN A 267 -15.47 -15.13 28.66
N ASN A 268 -15.25 -16.16 27.84
CA ASN A 268 -14.96 -17.52 28.34
C ASN A 268 -13.89 -18.28 27.54
N GLY A 269 -13.38 -17.71 26.45
CA GLY A 269 -12.31 -18.31 25.63
C GLY A 269 -12.75 -19.53 24.80
N LYS A 270 -14.05 -19.86 24.74
CA LYS A 270 -14.54 -20.98 23.92
C LYS A 270 -14.52 -20.61 22.45
N LEU A 271 -14.23 -21.61 21.62
CA LEU A 271 -14.24 -21.47 20.18
C LEU A 271 -15.65 -21.19 19.65
N ASN A 272 -15.80 -20.10 18.91
CA ASN A 272 -17.01 -19.78 18.14
C ASN A 272 -16.93 -20.38 16.73
N TRP A 273 -15.85 -20.09 15.99
CA TRP A 273 -15.61 -20.62 14.65
C TRP A 273 -14.11 -20.63 14.33
N THR A 274 -13.74 -21.47 13.36
CA THR A 274 -12.42 -21.44 12.70
C THR A 274 -12.61 -21.34 11.18
N MET A 275 -11.63 -20.76 10.50
CA MET A 275 -11.52 -20.77 9.03
C MET A 275 -10.15 -21.33 8.64
N ASP A 276 -10.15 -22.43 7.88
CA ASP A 276 -8.95 -23.07 7.35
C ASP A 276 -8.46 -22.36 6.09
N HIS A 277 -7.19 -21.96 6.07
CA HIS A 277 -6.51 -21.35 4.93
C HIS A 277 -5.54 -22.32 4.26
N GLU A 278 -5.83 -23.62 4.35
CA GLU A 278 -5.10 -24.69 3.68
C GLU A 278 -3.61 -24.59 3.96
N VAL A 279 -3.26 -24.61 5.24
CA VAL A 279 -1.86 -24.66 5.72
C VAL A 279 -1.06 -23.35 5.59
N SER A 280 -1.57 -22.33 4.90
CA SER A 280 -0.90 -21.03 4.79
C SER A 280 -0.94 -20.25 6.10
N TRP A 281 0.22 -19.80 6.61
CA TRP A 281 0.30 -19.01 7.85
C TRP A 281 -0.57 -17.74 7.83
N ILE A 282 -1.24 -17.50 8.96
CA ILE A 282 -2.03 -16.30 9.24
C ILE A 282 -1.36 -15.52 10.39
N ILE A 283 -0.32 -14.76 10.06
CA ILE A 283 0.51 -14.07 11.06
C ILE A 283 0.32 -12.56 11.10
N SER A 284 -0.32 -11.99 10.07
CA SER A 284 -0.79 -10.60 10.09
C SER A 284 -1.88 -10.45 11.16
N THR A 285 -1.84 -9.37 11.93
CA THR A 285 -2.96 -9.03 12.83
C THR A 285 -4.16 -8.65 11.97
N VAL A 286 -5.32 -9.26 12.19
CA VAL A 286 -6.51 -9.00 11.37
C VAL A 286 -7.02 -7.56 11.51
N ALA A 287 -7.81 -7.10 10.54
CA ALA A 287 -8.60 -5.87 10.66
C ALA A 287 -10.09 -6.21 10.73
N VAL A 288 -10.83 -5.55 11.62
CA VAL A 288 -12.26 -5.84 11.83
C VAL A 288 -13.08 -4.56 11.68
N LYS A 289 -14.06 -4.58 10.78
CA LYS A 289 -15.04 -3.51 10.57
C LYS A 289 -16.41 -4.10 10.27
N ASP A 290 -17.44 -3.65 10.97
CA ASP A 290 -18.80 -4.15 10.83
C ASP A 290 -18.85 -5.69 10.89
N SER A 291 -19.20 -6.33 9.77
CA SER A 291 -19.24 -7.79 9.62
C SER A 291 -17.97 -8.39 9.00
N PHE A 292 -16.99 -7.58 8.60
CA PHE A 292 -15.78 -8.00 7.90
C PHE A 292 -14.63 -8.22 8.87
N VAL A 293 -13.94 -9.36 8.71
CA VAL A 293 -12.60 -9.62 9.23
C VAL A 293 -11.68 -9.80 8.04
N VAL A 294 -10.68 -8.94 7.89
CA VAL A 294 -9.73 -8.97 6.77
C VAL A 294 -8.37 -9.45 7.26
N THR A 295 -7.77 -10.37 6.52
CA THR A 295 -6.44 -10.90 6.80
C THR A 295 -5.63 -11.17 5.54
N GLY A 296 -4.32 -11.01 5.65
CA GLY A 296 -3.33 -11.49 4.70
C GLY A 296 -2.92 -12.93 4.95
N THR A 297 -2.16 -13.51 4.02
CA THR A 297 -1.64 -14.88 4.12
C THR A 297 -0.20 -15.00 3.65
N SER A 298 0.50 -16.03 4.13
CA SER A 298 1.85 -16.38 3.68
C SER A 298 1.85 -17.06 2.31
N ASP A 299 2.06 -18.38 2.27
CA ASP A 299 2.27 -19.14 1.04
C ASP A 299 0.99 -19.30 0.20
N GLY A 300 -0.17 -19.04 0.81
CA GLY A 300 -1.46 -18.92 0.10
C GLY A 300 -1.50 -17.73 -0.87
N ARG A 301 -0.74 -16.65 -0.60
CA ARG A 301 -0.64 -15.44 -1.45
C ARG A 301 -2.01 -14.87 -1.82
N PHE A 302 -2.81 -14.59 -0.80
CA PHE A 302 -4.08 -13.90 -0.95
C PHE A 302 -4.40 -13.05 0.28
N VAL A 303 -5.22 -12.02 0.06
CA VAL A 303 -5.96 -11.30 1.09
C VAL A 303 -7.39 -11.82 1.07
N GLN A 304 -8.01 -11.99 2.23
CA GLN A 304 -9.37 -12.50 2.36
C GLN A 304 -10.17 -11.65 3.33
N ALA A 305 -11.47 -11.51 3.06
CA ALA A 305 -12.43 -11.14 4.08
C ALA A 305 -13.34 -12.32 4.44
N VAL A 306 -13.57 -12.50 5.74
CA VAL A 306 -14.56 -13.43 6.27
C VAL A 306 -15.60 -12.69 7.12
N ASN A 307 -16.76 -13.30 7.29
CA ASN A 307 -17.81 -12.77 8.14
C ASN A 307 -17.48 -12.99 9.63
N VAL A 308 -17.40 -11.92 10.41
CA VAL A 308 -17.00 -11.94 11.84
C VAL A 308 -17.85 -12.86 12.72
N ASN A 309 -19.11 -13.12 12.35
CA ASN A 309 -20.03 -13.95 13.14
C ASN A 309 -19.97 -15.44 12.76
N THR A 310 -19.55 -15.77 11.54
CA THR A 310 -19.66 -17.13 11.00
C THR A 310 -18.35 -17.73 10.51
N GLY A 311 -17.31 -16.92 10.32
CA GLY A 311 -16.04 -17.33 9.71
C GLY A 311 -16.13 -17.61 8.20
N LYS A 312 -17.31 -17.47 7.58
CA LYS A 312 -17.49 -17.76 6.15
C LYS A 312 -16.80 -16.71 5.28
N GLU A 313 -16.11 -17.16 4.25
CA GLU A 313 -15.51 -16.31 3.21
C GLU A 313 -16.57 -15.38 2.58
N ILE A 314 -16.24 -14.10 2.50
CA ILE A 314 -17.00 -13.08 1.77
C ILE A 314 -16.36 -12.87 0.40
N TRP A 315 -15.04 -12.67 0.38
CA TRP A 315 -14.23 -12.58 -0.84
C TRP A 315 -12.80 -13.00 -0.57
N LYS A 316 -12.08 -13.37 -1.64
CA LYS A 316 -10.66 -13.69 -1.65
C LYS A 316 -10.01 -13.05 -2.88
N GLN A 317 -8.90 -12.36 -2.66
CA GLN A 317 -8.13 -11.68 -3.70
C GLN A 317 -6.68 -12.17 -3.68
N HIS A 318 -6.24 -12.79 -4.78
CA HIS A 318 -4.86 -13.25 -4.92
C HIS A 318 -3.88 -12.08 -5.03
N THR A 319 -2.70 -12.28 -4.43
CA THR A 319 -1.55 -11.37 -4.47
C THR A 319 -0.36 -12.09 -5.11
N PRO A 320 0.63 -11.35 -5.66
CA PRO A 320 1.77 -11.99 -6.31
C PRO A 320 2.67 -12.77 -5.34
N LEU A 321 2.79 -12.27 -4.10
CA LEU A 321 3.56 -12.87 -3.00
C LEU A 321 2.79 -12.77 -1.68
N ALA A 322 3.41 -13.27 -0.61
CA ALA A 322 2.88 -13.25 0.74
C ALA A 322 2.54 -11.83 1.24
N THR A 323 1.52 -11.71 2.07
CA THR A 323 1.15 -10.46 2.73
C THR A 323 1.19 -10.66 4.24
N TRP A 324 2.28 -10.17 4.86
CA TRP A 324 2.47 -10.28 6.31
C TRP A 324 2.23 -8.94 7.03
N SER A 325 2.19 -7.82 6.29
CA SER A 325 1.66 -6.56 6.81
C SER A 325 0.27 -6.79 7.41
N SER A 326 -0.06 -6.10 8.50
CA SER A 326 -1.42 -6.19 9.04
C SER A 326 -2.34 -5.25 8.24
N PRO A 327 -3.50 -5.69 7.74
CA PRO A 327 -4.36 -4.85 6.88
C PRO A 327 -4.91 -3.65 7.64
N LEU A 328 -5.09 -2.52 6.98
CA LEU A 328 -5.78 -1.34 7.53
C LEU A 328 -7.11 -1.12 6.83
N ILE A 329 -8.19 -0.97 7.59
CA ILE A 329 -9.49 -0.58 7.04
C ILE A 329 -9.71 0.92 7.30
N ASN A 330 -9.88 1.69 6.22
CA ASN A 330 -10.29 3.10 6.26
C ASN A 330 -11.54 3.28 5.41
N ASN A 331 -12.67 3.61 6.05
CA ASN A 331 -13.98 3.64 5.42
C ASN A 331 -14.34 2.30 4.74
N ASP A 332 -14.44 2.27 3.42
CA ASP A 332 -14.74 1.10 2.60
C ASP A 332 -13.50 0.56 1.86
N LYS A 333 -12.29 0.92 2.32
CA LYS A 333 -11.01 0.56 1.68
C LYS A 333 -10.13 -0.23 2.63
N VAL A 334 -9.47 -1.25 2.09
CA VAL A 334 -8.46 -2.07 2.76
C VAL A 334 -7.10 -1.74 2.19
N TYR A 335 -6.14 -1.37 3.03
CA TYR A 335 -4.74 -1.21 2.65
C TYR A 335 -3.93 -2.39 3.17
N GLU A 336 -3.21 -3.07 2.28
CA GLU A 336 -2.41 -4.26 2.60
C GLU A 336 -1.03 -4.20 1.94
N GLY A 337 0.03 -4.35 2.73
CA GLY A 337 1.40 -4.45 2.26
C GLY A 337 1.78 -5.87 1.84
N CYS A 338 2.48 -5.99 0.71
CA CYS A 338 2.88 -7.25 0.11
C CYS A 338 4.41 -7.38 0.02
N TYR A 339 4.86 -8.63 -0.05
CA TYR A 339 6.26 -9.00 -0.15
C TYR A 339 6.98 -8.49 -1.40
N ASP A 340 6.23 -8.24 -2.46
CA ASP A 340 6.76 -7.67 -3.70
C ASP A 340 6.93 -6.14 -3.66
N GLY A 341 6.70 -5.54 -2.49
CA GLY A 341 6.79 -4.10 -2.28
C GLY A 341 5.56 -3.32 -2.72
N GLN A 342 4.45 -4.00 -3.03
CA GLN A 342 3.17 -3.34 -3.33
C GLN A 342 2.34 -3.10 -2.08
N LEU A 343 1.84 -1.89 -1.92
CA LEU A 343 0.71 -1.56 -1.05
C LEU A 343 -0.56 -1.60 -1.90
N PHE A 344 -1.42 -2.59 -1.68
CA PHE A 344 -2.72 -2.67 -2.34
C PHE A 344 -3.75 -1.82 -1.61
N CYS A 345 -4.63 -1.15 -2.34
CA CYS A 345 -5.89 -0.60 -1.85
C CYS A 345 -7.03 -1.42 -2.46
N LEU A 346 -7.79 -2.13 -1.64
CA LEU A 346 -8.90 -2.98 -2.06
C LEU A 346 -10.24 -2.40 -1.58
N ASP A 347 -11.31 -2.64 -2.31
CA ASP A 347 -12.68 -2.39 -1.86
C ASP A 347 -13.06 -3.40 -0.77
N LEU A 348 -13.52 -2.92 0.39
CA LEU A 348 -13.83 -3.74 1.56
C LEU A 348 -14.96 -4.75 1.27
N LYS A 349 -15.92 -4.40 0.40
CA LYS A 349 -17.10 -5.24 0.17
C LYS A 349 -16.84 -6.34 -0.85
N THR A 350 -15.99 -6.08 -1.83
CA THR A 350 -15.80 -6.95 -3.01
C THR A 350 -14.41 -7.54 -3.11
N GLY A 351 -13.42 -7.01 -2.37
CA GLY A 351 -12.01 -7.39 -2.48
C GLY A 351 -11.32 -6.90 -3.75
N LYS A 352 -12.03 -6.20 -4.64
CA LYS A 352 -11.46 -5.70 -5.89
C LYS A 352 -10.44 -4.62 -5.62
N ARG A 353 -9.32 -4.67 -6.35
CA ARG A 353 -8.27 -3.64 -6.28
C ARG A 353 -8.79 -2.30 -6.80
N ILE A 354 -8.75 -1.27 -5.95
CA ILE A 354 -9.06 0.13 -6.27
C ILE A 354 -7.80 0.84 -6.78
N SER A 355 -6.67 0.64 -6.11
CA SER A 355 -5.38 1.22 -6.48
C SER A 355 -4.23 0.43 -5.88
N GLN A 356 -3.01 0.85 -6.20
CA GLN A 356 -1.81 0.38 -5.53
C GLN A 356 -0.68 1.41 -5.58
N PHE A 357 0.28 1.21 -4.71
CA PHE A 357 1.54 1.94 -4.66
C PHE A 357 2.71 0.95 -4.55
N THR A 358 3.85 1.27 -5.14
CA THR A 358 5.02 0.38 -5.17
C THR A 358 6.22 1.04 -4.51
N THR A 359 6.82 0.33 -3.55
CA THR A 359 8.13 0.63 -2.94
C THR A 359 9.22 -0.23 -3.61
N ASN A 360 10.49 0.01 -3.29
CA ASN A 360 11.60 -0.76 -3.88
C ASN A 360 11.98 -2.00 -3.05
N GLY A 361 11.25 -2.31 -1.98
CA GLY A 361 11.51 -3.42 -1.08
C GLY A 361 10.24 -3.96 -0.44
N ILE A 362 10.36 -5.04 0.33
CA ILE A 362 9.24 -5.73 1.01
C ILE A 362 8.51 -4.76 1.96
N ILE A 363 7.17 -4.80 2.01
CA ILE A 363 6.39 -4.06 3.00
C ILE A 363 5.97 -5.00 4.13
N TYR A 364 6.73 -4.98 5.23
CA TYR A 364 6.37 -5.65 6.50
C TYR A 364 5.58 -4.75 7.44
N SER A 365 5.89 -3.44 7.43
CA SER A 365 5.21 -2.45 8.27
C SER A 365 3.75 -2.39 7.91
N SER A 366 2.88 -2.39 8.92
CA SER A 366 1.46 -2.18 8.71
C SER A 366 1.22 -0.72 8.27
N PRO A 367 0.29 -0.45 7.33
CA PRO A 367 -0.11 0.91 7.01
C PRO A 367 -0.79 1.59 8.18
N VAL A 368 -0.47 2.86 8.39
CA VAL A 368 -1.13 3.75 9.37
C VAL A 368 -1.54 5.05 8.70
N ILE A 369 -2.66 5.64 9.11
CA ILE A 369 -3.20 6.86 8.49
C ILE A 369 -3.29 7.98 9.52
N SER A 370 -2.92 9.19 9.12
CA SER A 370 -3.25 10.43 9.83
C SER A 370 -3.63 11.51 8.82
N ASP A 371 -4.86 12.01 8.94
CA ASP A 371 -5.42 13.08 8.12
C ASP A 371 -5.38 12.74 6.62
N SER A 372 -4.54 13.42 5.84
CA SER A 372 -4.38 13.28 4.39
C SER A 372 -3.18 12.42 3.98
N LEU A 373 -2.52 11.77 4.94
CA LEU A 373 -1.34 10.94 4.70
C LEU A 373 -1.52 9.52 5.26
N LEU A 374 -1.05 8.54 4.50
CA LEU A 374 -0.85 7.15 4.92
C LEU A 374 0.65 6.87 4.98
N TYR A 375 1.13 6.17 6.00
CA TYR A 375 2.54 5.84 6.18
C TYR A 375 2.79 4.34 6.16
N ILE A 376 3.88 3.94 5.50
CA ILE A 376 4.38 2.56 5.45
C ILE A 376 5.91 2.54 5.50
N GLY A 377 6.47 1.59 6.24
CA GLY A 377 7.89 1.21 6.16
C GLY A 377 8.15 0.15 5.10
N SER A 378 9.33 0.20 4.46
CA SER A 378 9.80 -0.79 3.49
C SER A 378 11.19 -1.31 3.84
N ASP A 379 11.49 -2.54 3.43
CA ASP A 379 12.81 -3.15 3.52
C ASP A 379 13.86 -2.47 2.61
N ASP A 380 13.44 -1.56 1.72
CA ASP A 380 14.37 -0.65 1.01
C ASP A 380 14.95 0.46 1.90
N GLY A 381 14.59 0.49 3.17
CA GLY A 381 15.01 1.48 4.16
C GLY A 381 14.19 2.76 4.16
N GLY A 382 13.12 2.83 3.36
CA GLY A 382 12.23 3.97 3.30
C GLY A 382 11.08 3.91 4.30
N LEU A 383 10.82 5.04 4.97
CA LEU A 383 9.48 5.36 5.44
C LEU A 383 8.80 6.22 4.37
N TYR A 384 7.69 5.73 3.82
CA TYR A 384 6.92 6.41 2.79
C TYR A 384 5.71 7.09 3.41
N ALA A 385 5.43 8.33 3.00
CA ALA A 385 4.16 8.98 3.21
C ALA A 385 3.42 9.10 1.87
N LEU A 386 2.18 8.61 1.82
CA LEU A 386 1.32 8.63 0.65
C LEU A 386 0.20 9.64 0.85
N ARG A 387 0.06 10.57 -0.07
CA ARG A 387 -1.03 11.55 -0.10
C ARG A 387 -2.32 10.90 -0.57
N GLY A 388 -3.38 11.12 0.20
CA GLY A 388 -4.73 10.77 -0.17
C GLY A 388 -5.26 11.73 -1.24
N HIS A 389 -5.93 11.18 -2.25
CA HIS A 389 -6.71 11.95 -3.22
C HIS A 389 -8.14 11.44 -3.24
N ALA A 390 -9.10 12.28 -3.65
CA ALA A 390 -10.49 11.85 -3.79
C ALA A 390 -10.57 10.60 -4.67
N PRO A 391 -11.45 9.62 -4.36
CA PRO A 391 -11.66 8.47 -5.20
C PRO A 391 -12.02 9.00 -6.58
N VAL A 392 -11.24 8.62 -7.58
CA VAL A 392 -11.58 9.01 -8.93
C VAL A 392 -12.82 8.22 -9.30
N LYS A 393 -13.88 8.90 -9.77
CA LYS A 393 -15.02 8.20 -10.36
C LYS A 393 -14.47 7.25 -11.42
N GLN A 394 -14.52 5.95 -11.16
CA GLN A 394 -14.26 4.97 -12.19
C GLN A 394 -15.30 5.23 -13.27
N ASN A 395 -14.82 5.60 -14.46
CA ASN A 395 -15.73 5.71 -15.59
C ASN A 395 -16.18 4.30 -15.97
N ASP A 396 -17.43 4.14 -16.38
CA ASP A 396 -18.00 2.88 -16.89
C ASP A 396 -17.38 2.43 -18.24
N ARG A 397 -16.18 2.91 -18.57
CA ARG A 397 -15.51 2.64 -19.84
C ARG A 397 -15.22 1.16 -19.95
N ILE A 398 -15.68 0.55 -21.04
CA ILE A 398 -15.32 -0.83 -21.39
C ILE A 398 -13.86 -0.83 -21.85
N GLN A 399 -13.02 -1.53 -21.11
CA GLN A 399 -11.58 -1.57 -21.32
C GLN A 399 -11.17 -2.75 -22.20
N PHE A 400 -10.37 -2.45 -23.23
CA PHE A 400 -9.81 -3.42 -24.14
C PHE A 400 -8.30 -3.31 -24.20
N VAL A 401 -7.63 -4.46 -24.34
CA VAL A 401 -6.21 -4.52 -24.70
C VAL A 401 -6.09 -5.12 -26.10
N TYR A 402 -5.54 -4.35 -27.03
CA TYR A 402 -5.20 -4.82 -28.37
C TYR A 402 -3.80 -5.45 -28.36
N HIS A 403 -3.72 -6.70 -28.81
CA HIS A 403 -2.48 -7.40 -29.05
C HIS A 403 -2.64 -8.34 -30.25
N ASP A 404 -1.64 -8.36 -31.12
CA ASP A 404 -1.57 -9.28 -32.24
C ASP A 404 -0.16 -9.88 -32.28
N ALA A 405 -0.06 -11.18 -31.99
CA ALA A 405 1.21 -11.90 -31.91
C ALA A 405 1.87 -12.05 -33.29
N ASP A 406 1.08 -11.99 -34.36
CA ASP A 406 1.50 -12.27 -35.73
C ASP A 406 1.92 -11.01 -36.49
N MET A 407 1.81 -9.84 -35.86
CA MET A 407 2.12 -8.54 -36.47
C MET A 407 3.54 -8.05 -36.15
N VAL A 408 3.96 -7.00 -36.88
CA VAL A 408 5.29 -6.40 -36.74
C VAL A 408 5.46 -5.77 -35.36
N LYS A 409 6.51 -6.15 -34.65
CA LYS A 409 6.91 -5.52 -33.39
C LYS A 409 7.92 -4.41 -33.66
N LEU A 410 7.42 -3.18 -33.80
CA LEU A 410 8.27 -2.03 -34.17
C LEU A 410 9.12 -1.49 -33.01
N PHE A 411 8.71 -1.71 -31.76
CA PHE A 411 9.36 -1.12 -30.59
C PHE A 411 9.55 -2.13 -29.46
N PHE A 412 8.49 -2.81 -29.01
CA PHE A 412 8.60 -3.82 -27.96
C PHE A 412 9.41 -5.05 -28.40
N ARG A 413 10.29 -5.51 -27.52
CA ARG A 413 11.23 -6.62 -27.69
C ARG A 413 11.13 -7.58 -26.50
N ASN A 414 11.72 -8.76 -26.63
CA ASN A 414 11.86 -9.74 -25.53
C ASN A 414 10.54 -10.07 -24.79
N GLY A 415 9.41 -10.09 -25.53
CA GLY A 415 8.09 -10.40 -24.98
C GLY A 415 7.47 -9.29 -24.11
N ALA A 416 7.96 -8.06 -24.17
CA ALA A 416 7.39 -6.93 -23.43
C ALA A 416 5.91 -6.69 -23.75
N ASP A 417 5.54 -6.82 -25.03
CA ASP A 417 4.16 -6.77 -25.52
C ASP A 417 3.26 -7.82 -24.83
N VAL A 418 3.76 -9.05 -24.71
CA VAL A 418 3.05 -10.15 -24.05
C VAL A 418 2.89 -9.90 -22.56
N ARG A 419 3.91 -9.34 -21.89
CA ARG A 419 3.85 -8.96 -20.46
C ARG A 419 2.79 -7.89 -20.22
N ILE A 420 2.77 -6.83 -21.04
CA ILE A 420 1.76 -5.77 -20.95
C ILE A 420 0.35 -6.35 -21.16
N LYS A 421 0.17 -7.16 -22.21
CA LYS A 421 -1.12 -7.80 -22.51
C LYS A 421 -1.60 -8.68 -21.34
N ASN A 422 -0.76 -9.59 -20.85
CA ASN A 422 -1.11 -10.47 -19.75
C ASN A 422 -1.45 -9.68 -18.48
N TYR A 423 -0.70 -8.60 -18.19
CA TYR A 423 -0.97 -7.73 -17.05
C TYR A 423 -2.35 -7.08 -17.13
N LEU A 424 -2.71 -6.53 -18.30
CA LEU A 424 -4.00 -5.88 -18.50
C LEU A 424 -5.17 -6.87 -18.48
N GLN A 425 -4.99 -8.07 -19.04
CA GLN A 425 -6.01 -9.13 -18.94
C GLN A 425 -6.24 -9.56 -17.50
N ALA A 426 -5.18 -9.72 -16.70
CA ALA A 426 -5.29 -10.01 -15.27
C ALA A 426 -6.02 -8.89 -14.51
N ASN A 427 -6.11 -7.69 -15.08
CA ASN A 427 -6.80 -6.52 -14.55
C ASN A 427 -8.13 -6.22 -15.24
N GLY A 428 -8.75 -7.22 -15.86
CA GLY A 428 -10.12 -7.11 -16.38
C GLY A 428 -10.25 -6.54 -17.79
N PHE A 429 -9.16 -6.21 -18.47
CA PHE A 429 -9.21 -5.74 -19.86
C PHE A 429 -9.57 -6.89 -20.79
N LYS A 430 -10.53 -6.65 -21.70
CA LYS A 430 -10.92 -7.61 -22.73
C LYS A 430 -9.86 -7.63 -23.84
N MET A 431 -9.28 -8.79 -24.12
CA MET A 431 -8.31 -8.92 -25.22
C MET A 431 -9.01 -8.88 -26.57
N ILE A 432 -8.47 -8.09 -27.49
CA ILE A 432 -8.90 -8.02 -28.89
C ILE A 432 -7.71 -8.12 -29.83
N GLY A 433 -7.92 -8.74 -30.99
CA GLY A 433 -6.92 -8.89 -32.04
C GLY A 433 -7.28 -8.06 -33.27
N SER A 434 -6.51 -8.23 -34.36
CA SER A 434 -6.74 -7.46 -35.58
C SER A 434 -8.17 -7.60 -36.06
N ASP A 435 -8.73 -8.81 -36.14
CA ASP A 435 -10.07 -9.07 -36.68
C ASP A 435 -11.20 -8.37 -35.94
N THR A 436 -11.14 -8.30 -34.61
CA THR A 436 -12.20 -7.72 -33.77
C THR A 436 -12.06 -6.23 -33.53
N LEU A 437 -10.86 -5.66 -33.75
CA LEU A 437 -10.58 -4.24 -33.48
C LEU A 437 -11.53 -3.29 -34.20
N SER A 438 -11.75 -3.49 -35.50
CA SER A 438 -12.64 -2.62 -36.29
C SER A 438 -14.08 -2.67 -35.80
N THR A 439 -14.56 -3.84 -35.39
CA THR A 439 -15.92 -3.99 -34.84
C THR A 439 -16.06 -3.22 -33.53
N VAL A 440 -15.08 -3.33 -32.62
CA VAL A 440 -15.07 -2.62 -31.34
C VAL A 440 -15.03 -1.10 -31.54
N MET A 441 -14.22 -0.62 -32.49
CA MET A 441 -14.12 0.80 -32.82
C MET A 441 -15.35 1.35 -33.56
N SER A 442 -16.05 0.53 -34.34
CA SER A 442 -17.22 0.95 -35.13
C SER A 442 -18.52 0.95 -34.32
N ASP A 443 -18.58 0.22 -33.22
CA ASP A 443 -19.73 0.27 -32.32
C ASP A 443 -19.89 1.68 -31.73
N SER A 444 -21.11 2.22 -31.87
CA SER A 444 -21.52 3.56 -31.46
C SER A 444 -21.39 3.86 -29.98
N SER A 445 -21.14 2.87 -29.11
CA SER A 445 -20.86 3.15 -27.70
C SER A 445 -19.53 3.92 -27.52
N SER A 446 -19.64 5.15 -27.03
CA SER A 446 -18.54 6.10 -26.82
C SER A 446 -17.65 5.75 -25.62
N ASN A 447 -18.13 4.86 -24.75
CA ASN A 447 -17.53 4.57 -23.47
C ASN A 447 -16.50 3.43 -23.56
N LYS A 448 -15.50 3.57 -24.45
CA LYS A 448 -14.46 2.54 -24.65
C LYS A 448 -13.06 3.10 -24.48
N VAL A 449 -12.16 2.26 -23.95
CA VAL A 449 -10.72 2.50 -23.94
C VAL A 449 -10.05 1.32 -24.62
N ILE A 450 -9.13 1.58 -25.53
CA ILE A 450 -8.29 0.54 -26.14
C ILE A 450 -6.82 0.88 -25.86
N VAL A 451 -6.16 0.02 -25.09
CA VAL A 451 -4.72 0.06 -24.87
C VAL A 451 -4.06 -0.81 -25.92
N PHE A 452 -3.08 -0.27 -26.64
CA PHE A 452 -2.30 -1.04 -27.59
C PHE A 452 -1.06 -1.60 -26.89
N ALA A 453 -1.08 -2.90 -26.60
CA ALA A 453 0.08 -3.64 -26.11
C ALA A 453 1.06 -3.97 -27.26
N THR A 454 1.15 -3.10 -28.25
CA THR A 454 1.99 -3.16 -29.44
C THR A 454 2.09 -1.75 -30.03
N ASN A 455 3.09 -1.49 -30.86
CA ASN A 455 3.25 -0.21 -31.56
C ASN A 455 2.81 -0.33 -33.01
N TYR A 456 1.60 -0.84 -33.21
CA TYR A 456 1.05 -1.13 -34.53
C TYR A 456 -0.42 -0.73 -34.62
N PHE A 457 -0.78 -0.04 -35.70
CA PHE A 457 -2.16 0.18 -36.10
C PHE A 457 -2.44 -0.51 -37.43
N PRO A 458 -3.43 -1.43 -37.50
CA PRO A 458 -3.88 -2.00 -38.76
C PRO A 458 -4.22 -0.93 -39.79
N LYS A 459 -3.83 -1.15 -41.04
CA LYS A 459 -4.03 -0.17 -42.13
C LYS A 459 -5.49 0.28 -42.23
N ARG A 460 -6.41 -0.68 -42.11
CA ARG A 460 -7.87 -0.48 -42.16
C ARG A 460 -8.43 0.52 -41.13
N ILE A 461 -7.73 0.77 -40.01
CA ILE A 461 -8.21 1.71 -38.99
C ILE A 461 -7.66 3.13 -39.15
N ILE A 462 -6.60 3.32 -39.94
CA ILE A 462 -5.89 4.61 -40.12
C ILE A 462 -6.07 5.23 -41.52
N GLU A 463 -6.63 4.49 -42.47
CA GLU A 463 -6.93 5.00 -43.81
C GLU A 463 -8.03 6.08 -43.80
N GLY A 464 -7.89 7.08 -44.67
CA GLY A 464 -8.87 8.18 -44.80
C GLY A 464 -8.59 9.40 -43.93
N GLY A 465 -7.44 9.48 -43.26
CA GLY A 465 -7.01 10.67 -42.52
C GLY A 465 -7.98 11.01 -41.38
N ASN A 466 -8.55 12.22 -41.39
CA ASN A 466 -9.53 12.64 -40.40
C ASN A 466 -10.90 11.91 -40.51
N ASN A 467 -11.11 11.13 -41.58
CA ASN A 467 -12.29 10.26 -41.76
C ASN A 467 -12.00 8.79 -41.44
N SER A 468 -10.78 8.48 -40.97
CA SER A 468 -10.39 7.13 -40.57
C SER A 468 -11.23 6.59 -39.42
N LEU A 469 -11.27 5.27 -39.28
CA LEU A 469 -12.00 4.63 -38.19
C LEU A 469 -11.42 5.04 -36.82
N LEU A 470 -10.09 5.15 -36.71
CA LEU A 470 -9.42 5.66 -35.51
C LEU A 470 -9.90 7.08 -35.17
N ARG A 471 -9.95 7.98 -36.14
CA ARG A 471 -10.41 9.36 -35.89
C ARG A 471 -11.90 9.40 -35.51
N LYS A 472 -12.75 8.63 -36.20
CA LYS A 472 -14.18 8.51 -35.87
C LYS A 472 -14.40 7.96 -34.46
N PHE A 473 -13.61 6.96 -34.05
CA PHE A 473 -13.66 6.40 -32.71
C PHE A 473 -13.30 7.45 -31.64
N LEU A 474 -12.23 8.21 -31.85
CA LEU A 474 -11.84 9.29 -30.95
C LEU A 474 -12.92 10.39 -30.89
N ASP A 475 -13.42 10.86 -32.04
CA ASP A 475 -14.46 11.89 -32.07
C ASP A 475 -15.82 11.39 -31.51
N ALA A 476 -16.05 10.08 -31.48
CA ALA A 476 -17.21 9.46 -30.83
C ALA A 476 -17.07 9.40 -29.30
N GLY A 477 -15.93 9.77 -28.71
CA GLY A 477 -15.69 9.70 -27.25
C GLY A 477 -14.77 8.57 -26.81
N GLY A 478 -14.32 7.74 -27.75
CA GLY A 478 -13.38 6.65 -27.51
C GLY A 478 -12.01 7.14 -27.05
N ARG A 479 -11.30 6.30 -26.29
CA ARG A 479 -9.95 6.58 -25.79
C ARG A 479 -8.94 5.56 -26.31
N ILE A 480 -7.80 6.03 -26.75
CA ILE A 480 -6.67 5.21 -27.20
C ILE A 480 -5.47 5.51 -26.33
N ILE A 481 -4.79 4.47 -25.85
CA ILE A 481 -3.53 4.59 -25.12
C ILE A 481 -2.44 3.85 -25.90
N ILE A 482 -1.39 4.59 -26.24
CA ILE A 482 -0.21 4.09 -26.94
C ILE A 482 0.99 4.12 -25.99
N LEU A 483 1.79 3.06 -26.04
CA LEU A 483 2.92 2.80 -25.16
C LEU A 483 4.21 2.79 -25.99
N GLY A 484 5.07 3.79 -25.88
CA GLY A 484 6.31 3.89 -26.69
C GLY A 484 6.06 4.60 -28.02
N ASN A 485 6.63 4.13 -29.13
CA ASN A 485 6.53 4.87 -30.40
C ASN A 485 5.09 4.97 -30.94
N ASP A 486 4.66 6.14 -31.40
CA ASP A 486 3.37 6.32 -32.06
C ASP A 486 3.33 5.49 -33.38
N PRO A 487 2.41 4.52 -33.52
CA PRO A 487 2.34 3.63 -34.68
C PRO A 487 2.12 4.37 -36.01
N LEU A 488 1.51 5.55 -35.98
CA LEU A 488 1.20 6.32 -37.18
C LEU A 488 2.44 6.85 -37.90
N PHE A 489 3.60 6.86 -37.22
CA PHE A 489 4.87 7.25 -37.84
C PHE A 489 5.38 6.28 -38.90
N PHE A 490 4.93 5.02 -38.89
CA PHE A 490 5.51 3.97 -39.70
C PHE A 490 4.56 3.55 -40.83
N ASN A 491 5.12 3.32 -42.01
CA ASN A 491 4.46 2.50 -43.03
C ASN A 491 4.82 1.05 -42.75
N VAL A 492 3.81 0.17 -42.78
CA VAL A 492 3.97 -1.27 -42.59
C VAL A 492 3.37 -1.99 -43.79
N ASP A 493 4.12 -2.91 -44.34
CA ASP A 493 3.63 -3.91 -45.30
C ASP A 493 3.04 -5.07 -44.48
N GLU A 494 1.71 -5.10 -44.36
CA GLU A 494 0.98 -6.15 -43.62
C GLU A 494 1.22 -7.55 -44.18
N ALA A 495 1.39 -7.68 -45.52
CA ALA A 495 1.60 -8.97 -46.16
C ALA A 495 3.00 -9.52 -45.86
N LYS A 496 4.02 -8.65 -45.86
CA LYS A 496 5.40 -9.03 -45.55
C LYS A 496 5.71 -8.96 -44.05
N LYS A 497 4.83 -8.40 -43.24
CA LYS A 497 5.02 -8.14 -41.81
C LYS A 497 6.33 -7.38 -41.56
N GLN A 498 6.56 -6.31 -42.32
CA GLN A 498 7.77 -5.48 -42.21
C GLN A 498 7.49 -3.98 -42.35
N MET A 499 8.33 -3.16 -41.74
CA MET A 499 8.31 -1.70 -41.93
C MET A 499 8.78 -1.36 -43.36
N ASN A 500 8.05 -0.49 -44.06
CA ASN A 500 8.37 -0.06 -45.42
C ASN A 500 8.41 1.48 -45.58
N GLY A 501 8.85 2.19 -44.53
CA GLY A 501 9.17 3.62 -44.57
C GLY A 501 8.51 4.43 -43.45
N LEU A 502 8.73 5.75 -43.48
CA LEU A 502 8.15 6.70 -42.53
C LEU A 502 6.92 7.41 -43.12
N ALA A 503 5.98 7.75 -42.25
CA ALA A 503 4.69 8.37 -42.58
C ALA A 503 4.44 9.65 -41.77
N SER A 504 5.43 10.55 -41.74
CA SER A 504 5.41 11.75 -40.87
C SER A 504 4.17 12.64 -41.01
N ARG A 505 3.56 12.70 -42.20
CA ARG A 505 2.33 13.48 -42.46
C ARG A 505 1.02 12.79 -42.03
N ARG A 506 1.06 11.47 -41.77
CA ARG A 506 -0.16 10.70 -41.42
C ARG A 506 -0.69 11.10 -40.05
N ILE A 507 0.21 11.36 -39.10
CA ILE A 507 -0.15 11.75 -37.73
C ILE A 507 -0.93 13.05 -37.74
N ASP A 508 -0.42 14.06 -38.45
CA ASP A 508 -1.10 15.34 -38.60
C ASP A 508 -2.49 15.14 -39.21
N SER A 509 -2.59 14.36 -40.28
CA SER A 509 -3.87 14.07 -40.95
C SER A 509 -4.89 13.33 -40.07
N VAL A 510 -4.45 12.38 -39.23
CA VAL A 510 -5.35 11.53 -38.42
C VAL A 510 -5.61 12.16 -37.05
N LEU A 511 -4.55 12.51 -36.32
CA LEU A 511 -4.61 13.00 -34.94
C LEU A 511 -4.58 14.53 -34.83
N GLY A 512 -4.13 15.26 -35.85
CA GLY A 512 -3.89 16.70 -35.75
C GLY A 512 -2.72 17.04 -34.82
N LEU A 513 -1.70 16.18 -34.80
CA LEU A 513 -0.46 16.38 -34.05
C LEU A 513 0.70 16.50 -35.02
N ASN A 514 1.45 17.58 -34.92
CA ASN A 514 2.60 17.87 -35.76
C ASN A 514 3.90 17.64 -35.00
N TYR A 515 4.64 16.63 -35.42
CA TYR A 515 5.98 16.31 -34.89
C TYR A 515 7.12 17.03 -35.64
N GLY A 516 6.79 17.95 -36.57
CA GLY A 516 7.72 18.77 -37.34
C GLY A 516 7.93 18.29 -38.79
N PRO A 517 8.14 19.20 -39.77
CA PRO A 517 8.01 18.86 -41.19
C PRO A 517 9.16 18.09 -41.85
N THR A 518 10.33 17.90 -41.22
CA THR A 518 11.48 17.20 -41.86
C THR A 518 12.45 16.55 -40.87
N ASP A 519 12.05 16.25 -39.65
CA ASP A 519 13.03 15.82 -38.66
C ASP A 519 13.20 14.29 -38.56
N THR A 520 14.02 13.70 -39.44
CA THR A 520 14.57 12.35 -39.20
C THR A 520 15.55 12.33 -38.01
N ARG A 521 15.92 13.48 -37.43
CA ARG A 521 16.52 13.64 -36.09
C ARG A 521 15.45 13.66 -34.98
N ALA A 522 14.21 13.28 -35.25
CA ALA A 522 13.36 12.65 -34.24
C ALA A 522 13.86 11.20 -33.89
N PHE A 523 14.82 10.68 -34.68
CA PHE A 523 15.81 9.69 -34.22
C PHE A 523 17.09 10.36 -33.65
N GLY A 524 17.03 11.63 -33.25
CA GLY A 524 18.19 12.46 -32.88
C GLY A 524 18.80 12.11 -31.54
N GLY A 525 18.27 11.09 -30.87
CA GLY A 525 18.76 10.59 -29.62
C GLY A 525 17.63 10.02 -28.78
N LEU A 526 18.06 9.33 -27.74
CA LEU A 526 17.23 8.91 -26.63
C LEU A 526 17.15 10.11 -25.67
N PHE A 527 16.02 10.83 -25.65
CA PHE A 527 15.84 12.00 -24.79
C PHE A 527 15.31 11.59 -23.42
N SER A 528 15.92 12.15 -22.37
CA SER A 528 15.46 12.02 -20.99
C SER A 528 14.09 12.67 -20.82
N GLY A 529 13.10 11.92 -20.33
CA GLY A 529 11.76 12.39 -20.03
C GLY A 529 11.45 12.30 -18.54
N PHE A 530 10.74 13.30 -18.03
CA PHE A 530 10.39 13.41 -16.60
C PHE A 530 8.89 13.68 -16.44
N ALA A 531 8.24 12.93 -15.54
CA ALA A 531 6.84 13.18 -15.21
C ALA A 531 6.69 14.51 -14.45
N ASN A 532 5.71 15.31 -14.85
CA ASN A 532 5.23 16.41 -14.01
C ASN A 532 4.29 15.87 -12.91
N GLU A 533 3.79 16.73 -12.02
CA GLU A 533 2.92 16.32 -10.92
C GLU A 533 1.70 15.51 -11.39
N LYS A 534 1.08 15.91 -12.51
CA LYS A 534 -0.08 15.21 -13.08
C LYS A 534 0.32 13.84 -13.65
N GLY A 535 1.46 13.73 -14.33
CA GLY A 535 2.00 12.45 -14.78
C GLY A 535 2.29 11.49 -13.62
N LYS A 536 2.90 11.99 -12.54
CA LYS A 536 3.17 11.20 -11.33
C LYS A 536 1.87 10.76 -10.65
N TRP A 537 0.85 11.61 -10.63
CA TRP A 537 -0.47 11.25 -10.13
C TRP A 537 -1.12 10.10 -10.93
N PHE A 538 -0.92 10.09 -12.25
CA PHE A 538 -1.29 8.95 -13.10
C PHE A 538 -0.35 7.75 -12.96
N GLY A 539 0.68 7.78 -12.12
CA GLY A 539 1.60 6.67 -11.88
C GLY A 539 2.73 6.54 -12.89
N LEU A 540 3.00 7.57 -13.72
CA LEU A 540 4.16 7.57 -14.60
C LEU A 540 5.46 7.56 -13.77
N PRO A 541 6.52 6.88 -14.26
CA PRO A 541 7.80 6.87 -13.57
C PRO A 541 8.39 8.28 -13.48
N ASP A 542 9.25 8.49 -12.48
CA ASP A 542 10.01 9.75 -12.34
C ASP A 542 10.89 10.02 -13.58
N PHE A 543 11.27 8.98 -14.32
CA PHE A 543 12.13 9.06 -15.50
C PHE A 543 11.75 8.01 -16.57
N TRP A 544 11.88 8.40 -17.85
CA TRP A 544 11.90 7.49 -18.98
C TRP A 544 12.81 8.01 -20.08
N VAL A 545 13.02 7.15 -21.08
CA VAL A 545 13.69 7.52 -22.33
C VAL A 545 12.66 7.56 -23.44
N SER A 546 12.65 8.64 -24.22
CA SER A 546 11.71 8.86 -25.32
C SER A 546 12.43 9.20 -26.62
N ASN A 547 11.89 8.73 -27.74
CA ASN A 547 12.37 9.12 -29.07
C ASN A 547 11.69 10.39 -29.57
N PHE A 548 10.46 10.67 -29.11
CA PHE A 548 9.64 11.75 -29.64
C PHE A 548 9.13 12.67 -28.53
N GLY A 549 9.11 13.97 -28.84
CA GLY A 549 8.40 15.00 -28.11
C GLY A 549 7.70 15.94 -29.08
N ILE A 550 6.59 16.54 -28.65
CA ILE A 550 5.88 17.56 -29.41
C ILE A 550 5.78 18.87 -28.65
N ASP A 551 5.55 19.96 -29.39
CA ASP A 551 5.22 21.23 -28.77
C ASP A 551 4.00 21.06 -27.86
N LYS A 552 4.16 21.40 -26.58
CA LYS A 552 3.12 21.28 -25.56
C LYS A 552 1.85 22.06 -25.86
N ARG A 553 1.92 23.08 -26.71
CA ARG A 553 0.74 23.85 -27.16
C ARG A 553 -0.19 23.04 -28.07
N GLN A 554 0.27 21.90 -28.59
CA GLN A 554 -0.54 21.02 -29.45
C GLN A 554 -1.43 20.06 -28.66
N VAL A 555 -1.20 19.90 -27.37
CA VAL A 555 -1.88 18.93 -26.50
C VAL A 555 -2.68 19.62 -25.42
N ASP A 556 -3.68 18.92 -24.88
CA ASP A 556 -4.57 19.46 -23.86
C ASP A 556 -4.01 19.21 -22.46
N ILE A 557 -3.26 18.13 -22.26
CA ILE A 557 -2.63 17.79 -20.98
C ILE A 557 -1.22 17.31 -21.22
N VAL A 558 -0.26 17.96 -20.58
CA VAL A 558 1.12 17.48 -20.47
C VAL A 558 1.21 16.60 -19.23
N LEU A 559 1.71 15.38 -19.40
CA LEU A 559 1.98 14.44 -18.30
C LEU A 559 3.48 14.38 -17.99
N GLY A 560 4.33 14.70 -18.96
CA GLY A 560 5.75 14.88 -18.75
C GLY A 560 6.45 15.47 -19.96
N GLU A 561 7.61 16.05 -19.68
CA GLU A 561 8.41 16.78 -20.66
C GLU A 561 9.76 16.09 -20.82
N ASN A 562 10.31 16.13 -22.04
CA ASN A 562 11.71 15.75 -22.25
C ASN A 562 12.66 16.88 -21.85
N GLU A 563 13.96 16.61 -21.86
CA GLU A 563 15.02 17.58 -21.55
C GLU A 563 15.04 18.83 -22.44
N ASN A 564 14.33 18.80 -23.58
CA ASN A 564 14.15 19.95 -24.48
C ASN A 564 12.84 20.73 -24.22
N GLY A 565 12.09 20.41 -23.16
CA GLY A 565 10.82 21.07 -22.82
C GLY A 565 9.66 20.72 -23.76
N GLN A 566 9.78 19.62 -24.52
CA GLN A 566 8.71 19.10 -25.36
C GLN A 566 7.88 18.07 -24.60
N ALA A 567 6.57 18.04 -24.85
CA ALA A 567 5.69 17.04 -24.26
C ALA A 567 6.05 15.65 -24.81
N SER A 568 6.58 14.79 -23.95
CA SER A 568 6.95 13.41 -24.28
C SER A 568 5.89 12.43 -23.77
N ALA A 569 5.18 12.74 -22.68
CA ALA A 569 3.96 12.05 -22.29
C ALA A 569 2.80 13.05 -22.23
N PHE A 570 1.67 12.74 -22.87
CA PHE A 570 0.58 13.72 -23.03
C PHE A 570 -0.78 13.09 -23.35
N VAL A 571 -1.82 13.94 -23.26
CA VAL A 571 -3.19 13.68 -23.71
C VAL A 571 -3.60 14.73 -24.74
N LYS A 572 -4.10 14.25 -25.88
CA LYS A 572 -4.84 15.06 -26.87
C LYS A 572 -6.33 14.72 -26.80
N LYS A 573 -7.18 15.72 -26.57
CA LYS A 573 -8.65 15.57 -26.49
C LYS A 573 -9.29 15.73 -27.87
N TYR A 574 -10.42 15.05 -28.03
CA TYR A 574 -11.29 15.04 -29.20
C TYR A 574 -12.74 15.28 -28.78
N LYS A 575 -13.65 15.26 -29.75
CA LYS A 575 -15.10 15.45 -29.48
C LYS A 575 -15.62 14.40 -28.50
N ASN A 576 -16.72 14.74 -27.82
CA ASN A 576 -17.45 13.84 -26.91
C ASN A 576 -16.58 13.20 -25.81
N GLY A 577 -15.51 13.90 -25.37
CA GLY A 577 -14.61 13.41 -24.32
C GLY A 577 -13.63 12.32 -24.78
N GLY A 578 -13.45 12.15 -26.10
CA GLY A 578 -12.48 11.21 -26.65
C GLY A 578 -11.06 11.71 -26.45
N ALA A 579 -10.11 10.78 -26.41
CA ALA A 579 -8.73 11.12 -26.10
C ALA A 579 -7.71 10.17 -26.72
N PHE A 580 -6.61 10.73 -27.21
CA PHE A 580 -5.38 10.01 -27.54
C PHE A 580 -4.36 10.27 -26.43
N VAL A 581 -3.87 9.19 -25.82
CA VAL A 581 -2.91 9.22 -24.73
C VAL A 581 -1.60 8.58 -25.20
N GLN A 582 -0.52 9.32 -25.07
CA GLN A 582 0.82 8.91 -25.46
C GLN A 582 1.71 8.85 -24.21
N ILE A 583 2.22 7.67 -23.87
CA ILE A 583 3.15 7.48 -22.75
C ILE A 583 4.31 6.56 -23.17
N TRP A 584 5.41 6.57 -22.42
CA TRP A 584 6.62 5.81 -22.75
C TRP A 584 6.82 4.63 -21.81
N MET A 585 7.26 3.51 -22.39
CA MET A 585 7.67 2.32 -21.66
C MET A 585 8.98 1.79 -22.23
N HIS A 586 9.76 1.09 -21.40
CA HIS A 586 10.96 0.43 -21.87
C HIS A 586 10.62 -0.66 -22.89
N SER A 587 11.37 -0.73 -23.99
CA SER A 587 11.12 -1.66 -25.09
C SER A 587 11.23 -3.11 -24.67
N GLU A 588 12.10 -3.44 -23.72
CA GLU A 588 12.36 -4.81 -23.27
C GLU A 588 11.80 -5.15 -21.90
N LEU A 589 11.58 -4.18 -21.03
CA LEU A 589 11.29 -4.40 -19.60
C LEU A 589 10.27 -3.38 -19.14
N PRO A 590 8.99 -3.55 -19.52
CA PRO A 590 7.97 -2.58 -19.19
C PRO A 590 7.80 -2.55 -17.66
N VAL A 591 7.88 -1.34 -17.09
CA VAL A 591 7.77 -1.06 -15.65
C VAL A 591 6.58 -0.12 -15.41
N ASN A 592 6.07 -0.09 -14.17
CA ASN A 592 4.99 0.83 -13.74
C ASN A 592 3.72 0.73 -14.61
N LEU A 593 3.26 -0.49 -14.88
CA LEU A 593 2.10 -0.77 -15.75
C LEU A 593 0.78 -0.20 -15.20
N ASP A 594 0.72 0.17 -13.92
CA ASP A 594 -0.46 0.78 -13.30
C ASP A 594 -0.85 2.11 -13.92
N ALA A 595 0.12 2.83 -14.50
CA ALA A 595 -0.19 4.07 -15.17
C ALA A 595 -1.17 3.87 -16.32
N ILE A 596 -1.10 2.72 -17.00
CA ILE A 596 -2.03 2.35 -18.05
C ILE A 596 -3.45 2.22 -17.49
N ILE A 597 -3.60 1.53 -16.35
CA ILE A 597 -4.89 1.32 -15.69
C ILE A 597 -5.48 2.67 -15.26
N LYS A 598 -4.68 3.49 -14.55
CA LYS A 598 -5.11 4.83 -14.11
C LYS A 598 -5.52 5.71 -15.29
N LEU A 599 -4.75 5.75 -16.38
CA LEU A 599 -5.08 6.50 -17.59
C LEU A 599 -6.30 5.94 -18.36
N SER A 600 -6.64 4.67 -18.14
CA SER A 600 -7.84 4.05 -18.72
C SER A 600 -9.10 4.37 -17.92
N GLU A 601 -9.02 4.33 -16.60
CA GLU A 601 -10.20 4.42 -15.70
C GLU A 601 -10.58 5.85 -15.33
N ARG A 602 -9.56 6.70 -15.14
CA ARG A 602 -9.73 8.02 -14.55
C ARG A 602 -10.20 9.04 -15.59
N GLU A 603 -10.92 10.04 -15.12
CA GLU A 603 -11.19 11.24 -15.91
C GLU A 603 -9.87 11.97 -16.22
N LEU A 604 -9.82 12.57 -17.41
CA LEU A 604 -8.65 13.33 -17.89
C LEU A 604 -8.87 14.83 -17.70
N GLU A 605 -9.58 15.24 -16.65
CA GLU A 605 -9.86 16.66 -16.35
C GLU A 605 -8.66 17.34 -15.69
#